data_AF-A0AA38VGH3-F1
#
_entry.id   AF-A0AA38VGH3-F1
#
_cell.length_a   1.000
_cell.length_b   1.000
_cell.length_c   1.000
_cell.angle_alpha   90.00
_cell.angle_beta   90.00
_cell.angle_gamma   90.00
#
_symmetry.space_group_name_H-M   'P 1'
#
loop_
_entity.id
_entity.type
_entity.pdbx_description
1 polymer ?
#
loop_
_entity_poly.entity_id
_entity_poly.type
_entity_poly.pdbx_seq_one_letter_code
_entity_poly.pdbx_strand_id
1 'polypeptide(L)'
;MPSPPLSRDDFEVAIICALPTEYNGVSLVFDDLWDNDGDRYGRARGDDNQYTTGRIGKWDVILALLPHMGKASAASAAASMRASYRGLKLALLVGVCGGVPHSEHGEVLLGDVVLSETVVQYDFGRQYPVGFVRKNTVGNNLGRANKDIRGLLAMFKTDLGMDRLEERTASILRELQAKAALKRRIGNRYNYPGTDQDTLFEPAYHHKHRTSAACSCCEHVGDSGSPCDEALRSSCAVLGCAEDHLVARRRLEGKRRLQQGNSAAVQQPAIHVGAVASGDMVMKSGVHRDRIAGKEGVIAFEMEGAGVWDEVPCIVVKGVCDYADSHKHKGWQDFAAATAASAAKAMLEQYIQSDKIPQATRSESESTISTSTTLLTRRQQRGMILPTRLKLPNTLGRRAAAQGRHSTGRLQGTTWLQDRRRPEVM
;
A
#
# COMPACT_ATOMS: atom_id res chain seq x y z
N MET A 1 16.73 -4.06 -29.03
CA MET A 1 15.63 -3.68 -28.11
C MET A 1 15.44 -4.81 -27.12
N PRO A 2 15.07 -4.54 -25.86
CA PRO A 2 14.72 -5.59 -24.92
C PRO A 2 13.52 -6.38 -25.44
N SER A 3 13.53 -7.70 -25.26
CA SER A 3 12.43 -8.57 -25.65
C SER A 3 11.41 -8.68 -24.51
N PRO A 4 10.10 -8.72 -24.81
CA PRO A 4 9.09 -8.97 -23.79
C PRO A 4 9.27 -10.38 -23.18
N PRO A 5 8.86 -10.57 -21.92
CA PRO A 5 8.79 -11.87 -21.27
C PRO A 5 8.13 -12.99 -22.10
N LEU A 6 8.56 -14.23 -21.87
CA LEU A 6 7.99 -15.40 -22.54
C LEU A 6 6.68 -15.83 -21.88
N SER A 7 6.56 -15.66 -20.56
CA SER A 7 5.43 -16.11 -19.77
C SER A 7 5.14 -15.17 -18.59
N ARG A 8 4.01 -15.40 -17.92
CA ARG A 8 3.66 -14.70 -16.67
C ARG A 8 4.62 -14.99 -15.53
N ASP A 9 5.31 -16.12 -15.55
CA ASP A 9 6.22 -16.52 -14.48
C ASP A 9 7.57 -15.78 -14.56
N ASP A 10 7.82 -15.04 -15.64
CA ASP A 10 9.03 -14.24 -15.83
C ASP A 10 8.89 -12.81 -15.26
N PHE A 11 7.70 -12.42 -14.80
CA PHE A 11 7.47 -11.16 -14.10
C PHE A 11 7.80 -11.32 -12.61
N GLU A 12 8.81 -10.59 -12.15
CA GLU A 12 9.29 -10.68 -10.77
C GLU A 12 8.80 -9.51 -9.91
N VAL A 13 8.26 -8.45 -10.53
CA VAL A 13 7.82 -7.22 -9.85
C VAL A 13 6.36 -6.90 -10.20
N ALA A 14 5.58 -6.56 -9.19
CA ALA A 14 4.25 -5.97 -9.33
C ALA A 14 4.24 -4.54 -8.79
N ILE A 15 3.43 -3.67 -9.39
CA ILE A 15 3.06 -2.37 -8.84
C ILE A 15 1.54 -2.33 -8.71
N ILE A 16 1.06 -1.89 -7.55
CA ILE A 16 -0.36 -1.76 -7.22
C ILE A 16 -0.63 -0.29 -6.90
N CYS A 17 -1.62 0.29 -7.56
CA CYS A 17 -2.12 1.64 -7.29
C CYS A 17 -3.59 1.58 -6.87
N ALA A 18 -4.01 2.44 -5.94
CA ALA A 18 -5.39 2.48 -5.45
C ALA A 18 -6.24 3.50 -6.23
N LEU A 19 -5.61 4.54 -6.79
CA LEU A 19 -6.28 5.64 -7.47
C LEU A 19 -5.81 5.80 -8.93
N PRO A 20 -6.69 6.26 -9.84
CA PRO A 20 -6.30 6.55 -11.23
C PRO A 20 -5.15 7.55 -11.34
N THR A 21 -5.08 8.56 -10.48
CA THR A 21 -3.97 9.52 -10.45
C THR A 21 -2.63 8.83 -10.17
N GLU A 22 -2.61 7.88 -9.23
CA GLU A 22 -1.41 7.11 -8.88
C GLU A 22 -0.99 6.20 -10.04
N TYR A 23 -1.95 5.47 -10.63
CA TYR A 23 -1.74 4.64 -11.80
C TYR A 23 -1.16 5.43 -12.98
N ASN A 24 -1.73 6.61 -13.25
CA ASN A 24 -1.27 7.48 -14.32
C ASN A 24 0.17 7.94 -14.07
N GLY A 25 0.52 8.28 -12.81
CA GLY A 25 1.89 8.63 -12.43
C GLY A 25 2.87 7.50 -12.69
N VAL A 26 2.52 6.29 -12.26
CA VAL A 26 3.35 5.09 -12.49
C VAL A 26 3.48 4.76 -13.98
N SER A 27 2.41 4.87 -14.77
CA SER A 27 2.45 4.59 -16.21
C SER A 27 3.48 5.42 -16.98
N LEU A 28 3.84 6.61 -16.47
CA LEU A 28 4.81 7.51 -17.09
C LEU A 28 6.26 7.15 -16.78
N VAL A 29 6.53 6.38 -15.73
CA VAL A 29 7.90 5.97 -15.37
C VAL A 29 8.36 4.70 -16.08
N PHE A 30 7.44 3.95 -16.72
CA PHE A 30 7.78 2.84 -17.59
C PHE A 30 8.75 3.27 -18.70
N ASP A 31 9.72 2.40 -18.99
CA ASP A 31 10.66 2.54 -20.11
C ASP A 31 10.04 1.98 -21.38
N ASP A 32 9.39 0.82 -21.28
CA ASP A 32 8.64 0.16 -22.36
C ASP A 32 7.32 -0.38 -21.84
N LEU A 33 6.32 -0.49 -22.72
CA LEU A 33 5.05 -1.17 -22.46
C LEU A 33 4.96 -2.39 -23.38
N TRP A 34 4.59 -3.54 -22.79
CA TRP A 34 4.46 -4.82 -23.47
C TRP A 34 3.05 -5.09 -23.99
N ASP A 35 2.07 -4.27 -23.58
CA ASP A 35 0.64 -4.42 -23.88
C ASP A 35 0.11 -3.40 -24.90
N ASN A 36 0.99 -2.62 -25.55
CA ASN A 36 0.57 -1.63 -26.56
C ASN A 36 -0.24 -2.23 -27.71
N ASP A 37 0.06 -3.48 -28.09
CA ASP A 37 -0.63 -4.23 -29.15
C ASP A 37 -1.71 -5.18 -28.60
N GLY A 38 -2.10 -5.01 -27.33
CA GLY A 38 -3.05 -5.86 -26.62
C GLY A 38 -2.41 -6.76 -25.56
N ASP A 39 -3.25 -7.35 -24.71
CA ASP A 39 -2.80 -8.24 -23.65
C ASP A 39 -2.33 -9.61 -24.22
N ARG A 40 -1.04 -9.89 -24.05
CA ARG A 40 -0.41 -11.16 -24.45
C ARG A 40 -0.45 -12.22 -23.35
N TYR A 41 -0.53 -11.82 -22.09
CA TYR A 41 -0.25 -12.68 -20.96
C TYR A 41 -1.51 -13.22 -20.29
N GLY A 42 -2.60 -12.44 -20.34
CA GLY A 42 -3.85 -12.82 -19.70
C GLY A 42 -3.71 -12.94 -18.18
N ARG A 43 -4.66 -13.64 -17.58
CA ARG A 43 -4.75 -13.85 -16.13
C ARG A 43 -5.30 -15.23 -15.80
N ALA A 44 -5.07 -15.71 -14.59
CA ALA A 44 -5.57 -17.00 -14.14
C ALA A 44 -7.11 -16.96 -14.03
N ARG A 45 -7.75 -18.13 -14.11
CA ARG A 45 -9.19 -18.22 -13.91
C ARG A 45 -9.55 -17.72 -12.51
N GLY A 46 -10.49 -16.77 -12.43
CA GLY A 46 -10.93 -16.15 -11.18
C GLY A 46 -10.12 -14.93 -10.74
N ASP A 47 -9.07 -14.57 -11.47
CA ASP A 47 -8.44 -13.26 -11.33
C ASP A 47 -9.24 -12.24 -12.13
N ASP A 48 -9.74 -11.20 -11.45
CA ASP A 48 -10.51 -10.11 -12.05
C ASP A 48 -9.71 -8.82 -12.24
N ASN A 49 -8.44 -8.80 -11.86
CA ASN A 49 -7.56 -7.64 -12.03
C ASN A 49 -7.27 -7.36 -13.50
N GLN A 50 -7.20 -6.08 -13.86
CA GLN A 50 -6.65 -5.64 -15.14
C GLN A 50 -5.18 -5.28 -14.94
N TYR A 51 -4.35 -5.71 -15.88
CA TYR A 51 -2.90 -5.51 -15.83
C TYR A 51 -2.45 -4.70 -17.02
N THR A 52 -1.60 -3.71 -16.74
CA THR A 52 -0.63 -3.22 -17.72
C THR A 52 0.69 -3.92 -17.50
N THR A 53 1.36 -4.29 -18.58
CA THR A 53 2.66 -4.97 -18.52
C THR A 53 3.72 -4.15 -19.23
N GLY A 54 4.93 -4.15 -18.69
CA GLY A 54 6.01 -3.37 -19.28
C GLY A 54 7.33 -3.55 -18.53
N ARG A 55 8.25 -2.63 -18.77
CA ARG A 55 9.60 -2.65 -18.19
C ARG A 55 9.93 -1.37 -17.45
N ILE A 56 10.57 -1.53 -16.29
CA ILE A 56 11.21 -0.46 -15.53
C ILE A 56 12.65 -0.89 -15.23
N GLY A 57 13.63 -0.22 -15.83
CA GLY A 57 15.03 -0.60 -15.76
C GLY A 57 15.25 -2.02 -16.27
N LYS A 58 15.75 -2.89 -15.40
CA LYS A 58 15.98 -4.31 -15.70
C LYS A 58 14.81 -5.23 -15.36
N TRP A 59 13.72 -4.68 -14.82
CA TRP A 59 12.60 -5.47 -14.31
C TRP A 59 11.43 -5.44 -15.28
N ASP A 60 10.89 -6.62 -15.55
CA ASP A 60 9.56 -6.78 -16.12
C ASP A 60 8.52 -6.64 -15.01
N VAL A 61 7.59 -5.72 -15.22
CA VAL A 61 6.66 -5.22 -14.21
C VAL A 61 5.23 -5.40 -14.69
N ILE A 62 4.38 -5.90 -13.79
CA ILE A 62 2.93 -5.78 -13.92
C ILE A 62 2.43 -4.60 -13.10
N LEU A 63 1.50 -3.83 -13.65
CA LEU A 63 0.85 -2.71 -12.99
C LEU A 63 -0.64 -2.98 -12.89
N ALA A 64 -1.21 -2.87 -11.70
CA ALA A 64 -2.65 -3.03 -11.45
C ALA A 64 -3.23 -1.79 -10.77
N LEU A 65 -4.44 -1.40 -11.20
CA LEU A 65 -5.29 -0.43 -10.50
C LEU A 65 -6.35 -1.19 -9.69
N LEU A 66 -6.46 -0.89 -8.41
CA LEU A 66 -7.54 -1.43 -7.59
C LEU A 66 -8.89 -0.87 -8.04
N PRO A 67 -9.97 -1.68 -8.04
CA PRO A 67 -11.30 -1.18 -8.36
C PRO A 67 -11.81 -0.18 -7.30
N HIS A 68 -11.43 -0.39 -6.04
CA HIS A 68 -11.77 0.47 -4.91
C HIS A 68 -10.59 0.55 -3.92
N MET A 69 -10.51 1.65 -3.15
CA MET A 69 -9.56 1.81 -2.05
C MET A 69 -9.87 0.86 -0.88
N GLY A 70 -8.89 0.66 0.00
CA GLY A 70 -9.03 -0.11 1.23
C GLY A 70 -8.37 -1.48 1.23
N LYS A 71 -8.14 -2.02 2.43
CA LYS A 71 -7.34 -3.24 2.65
C LYS A 71 -7.92 -4.47 1.98
N ALA A 72 -9.25 -4.63 2.00
CA ALA A 72 -9.92 -5.80 1.43
C ALA A 72 -9.75 -5.90 -0.09
N SER A 73 -9.93 -4.78 -0.80
CA SER A 73 -9.70 -4.71 -2.24
C SER A 73 -8.24 -4.98 -2.58
N ALA A 74 -7.32 -4.38 -1.82
CA ALA A 74 -5.89 -4.57 -2.00
C ALA A 74 -5.44 -6.03 -1.79
N ALA A 75 -5.92 -6.68 -0.72
CA ALA A 75 -5.64 -8.09 -0.42
C ALA A 75 -6.17 -9.01 -1.53
N SER A 76 -7.42 -8.81 -1.97
CA SER A 76 -8.01 -9.61 -3.05
C SER A 76 -7.21 -9.46 -4.35
N ALA A 77 -6.81 -8.24 -4.70
CA ALA A 77 -6.03 -8.00 -5.89
C ALA A 77 -4.64 -8.66 -5.79
N ALA A 78 -3.95 -8.52 -4.66
CA ALA A 78 -2.62 -9.10 -4.45
C ALA A 78 -2.64 -10.64 -4.45
N ALA A 79 -3.65 -11.26 -3.84
CA ALA A 79 -3.84 -12.70 -3.86
C ALA A 79 -4.04 -13.23 -5.29
N SER A 80 -4.86 -12.55 -6.10
CA SER A 80 -5.09 -12.89 -7.50
C SER A 80 -3.85 -12.67 -8.37
N MET A 81 -3.11 -11.59 -8.14
CA MET A 81 -1.81 -11.34 -8.79
C MET A 81 -0.83 -12.50 -8.56
N ARG A 82 -0.66 -12.92 -7.31
CA ARG A 82 0.18 -14.07 -6.95
C ARG A 82 -0.25 -15.37 -7.63
N ALA A 83 -1.57 -15.56 -7.83
CA ALA A 83 -2.09 -16.74 -8.53
C ALA A 83 -1.82 -16.69 -10.05
N SER A 84 -1.86 -15.49 -10.65
CA SER A 84 -1.65 -15.26 -12.08
C SER A 84 -0.19 -15.19 -12.50
N TYR A 85 0.64 -14.53 -11.70
CA TYR A 85 2.06 -14.28 -11.96
C TYR A 85 2.87 -14.90 -10.82
N ARG A 86 3.31 -16.15 -11.01
CA ARG A 86 3.88 -16.95 -9.91
C ARG A 86 5.34 -16.63 -9.64
N GLY A 87 5.98 -15.89 -10.55
CA GLY A 87 7.36 -15.42 -10.42
C GLY A 87 7.54 -14.19 -9.53
N LEU A 88 6.45 -13.61 -9.01
CA LEU A 88 6.51 -12.38 -8.23
C LEU A 88 7.37 -12.54 -6.97
N LYS A 89 8.36 -11.65 -6.84
CA LYS A 89 9.28 -11.56 -5.70
C LYS A 89 9.08 -10.29 -4.88
N LEU A 90 8.56 -9.24 -5.51
CA LEU A 90 8.35 -7.93 -4.90
C LEU A 90 7.08 -7.27 -5.45
N ALA A 91 6.22 -6.78 -4.58
CA ALA A 91 5.14 -5.86 -4.92
C ALA A 91 5.43 -4.46 -4.37
N LEU A 92 5.21 -3.42 -5.18
CA LEU A 92 5.24 -2.03 -4.73
C LEU A 92 3.82 -1.51 -4.65
N LEU A 93 3.39 -1.11 -3.46
CA LEU A 93 2.13 -0.39 -3.31
C LEU A 93 2.43 1.11 -3.45
N VAL A 94 2.24 1.62 -4.66
CA VAL A 94 2.61 3.00 -5.04
C VAL A 94 1.38 3.89 -4.99
N GLY A 95 1.47 5.02 -4.29
CA GLY A 95 0.35 5.94 -4.24
C GLY A 95 0.59 7.18 -3.39
N VAL A 96 -0.47 7.75 -2.85
CA VAL A 96 -0.42 8.90 -1.94
C VAL A 96 -0.83 8.54 -0.52
N CYS A 97 -0.39 9.34 0.45
CA CYS A 97 -0.70 9.16 1.86
C CYS A 97 -0.82 10.50 2.59
N GLY A 98 -1.36 10.44 3.81
CA GLY A 98 -1.24 11.53 4.78
C GLY A 98 0.05 11.37 5.59
N GLY A 99 0.87 12.42 5.67
CA GLY A 99 2.14 12.41 6.39
C GLY A 99 2.00 12.86 7.84
N VAL A 100 2.84 12.32 8.72
CA VAL A 100 3.03 12.88 10.07
C VAL A 100 4.05 14.00 9.95
N PRO A 101 3.70 15.27 10.25
CA PRO A 101 4.55 16.40 9.91
C PRO A 101 5.95 16.40 10.55
N HIS A 102 6.06 15.82 11.74
CA HIS A 102 7.31 15.69 12.47
C HIS A 102 7.47 14.23 12.92
N SER A 103 8.58 13.62 12.55
CA SER A 103 8.95 12.29 12.99
C SER A 103 10.38 12.29 13.55
N GLU A 104 10.82 11.15 14.08
CA GLU A 104 12.22 10.94 14.48
C GLU A 104 13.20 11.14 13.31
N HIS A 105 12.71 11.05 12.07
CA HIS A 105 13.48 11.24 10.83
C HIS A 105 13.45 12.69 10.32
N GLY A 106 12.85 13.61 11.07
CA GLY A 106 12.79 15.03 10.75
C GLY A 106 11.45 15.51 10.21
N GLU A 107 11.49 16.67 9.57
CA GLU A 107 10.33 17.39 9.04
C GLU A 107 9.86 16.79 7.70
N VAL A 108 8.60 16.36 7.64
CA VAL A 108 7.94 15.81 6.45
C VAL A 108 7.17 16.91 5.73
N LEU A 109 7.50 17.14 4.46
CA LEU A 109 6.87 18.15 3.60
C LEU A 109 5.92 17.51 2.59
N LEU A 110 4.97 18.28 2.05
CA LEU A 110 4.11 17.77 0.98
C LEU A 110 4.98 17.49 -0.27
N GLY A 111 4.67 16.38 -0.93
CA GLY A 111 5.45 15.84 -2.04
C GLY A 111 6.65 14.98 -1.66
N ASP A 112 7.06 14.94 -0.38
CA ASP A 112 8.03 13.93 0.09
C ASP A 112 7.49 12.51 -0.10
N VAL A 113 8.38 11.52 -0.07
CA VAL A 113 8.01 10.11 -0.22
C VAL A 113 8.32 9.35 1.05
N VAL A 114 7.40 8.47 1.43
CA VAL A 114 7.55 7.52 2.54
C VAL A 114 7.70 6.12 1.99
N LEU A 115 8.73 5.41 2.44
CA LEU A 115 8.96 3.99 2.20
C LEU A 115 8.67 3.21 3.49
N SER A 116 7.82 2.19 3.43
CA SER A 116 7.53 1.39 4.61
C SER A 116 8.70 0.48 4.99
N GLU A 117 9.18 0.63 6.22
CA GLU A 117 9.94 -0.42 6.90
C GLU A 117 9.03 -1.49 7.50
N THR A 118 7.91 -1.04 8.07
CA THR A 118 6.87 -1.89 8.63
C THR A 118 5.50 -1.28 8.37
N VAL A 119 4.46 -2.11 8.29
CA VAL A 119 3.07 -1.66 8.24
C VAL A 119 2.37 -1.98 9.56
N VAL A 120 1.67 -1.00 10.11
CA VAL A 120 0.87 -1.14 11.34
C VAL A 120 -0.60 -1.03 10.96
N GLN A 121 -1.34 -2.14 11.08
CA GLN A 121 -2.79 -2.11 10.93
C GLN A 121 -3.42 -1.44 12.16
N TYR A 122 -3.56 -0.12 12.12
CA TYR A 122 -3.91 0.69 13.29
C TYR A 122 -5.38 0.60 13.68
N ASP A 123 -6.24 0.17 12.76
CA ASP A 123 -7.69 -0.01 12.96
C ASP A 123 -8.08 -1.42 13.42
N PHE A 124 -7.11 -2.34 13.58
CA PHE A 124 -7.39 -3.71 14.04
C PHE A 124 -7.31 -3.83 15.56
N GLY A 125 -8.47 -3.92 16.22
CA GLY A 125 -8.52 -3.87 17.67
C GLY A 125 -9.89 -4.15 18.27
N ARG A 126 -10.10 -3.60 19.47
CA ARG A 126 -11.36 -3.70 20.22
C ARG A 126 -11.81 -2.29 20.59
N GLN A 127 -13.09 -2.00 20.38
CA GLN A 127 -13.71 -0.76 20.85
C GLN A 127 -14.27 -0.97 22.26
N TYR A 128 -13.82 -0.15 23.21
CA TYR A 128 -14.39 -0.05 24.56
C TYR A 128 -15.11 1.30 24.72
N PRO A 129 -15.95 1.48 25.75
CA PRO A 129 -16.56 2.79 26.06
C PRO A 129 -15.54 3.92 26.24
N VAL A 130 -14.34 3.58 26.74
CA VAL A 130 -13.24 4.53 26.96
C VAL A 130 -12.37 4.77 25.72
N GLY A 131 -12.58 4.00 24.65
CA GLY A 131 -11.83 4.15 23.40
C GLY A 131 -11.40 2.85 22.75
N PHE A 132 -10.76 2.99 21.59
CA PHE A 132 -10.22 1.89 20.82
C PHE A 132 -8.86 1.43 21.35
N VAL A 133 -8.68 0.11 21.44
CA VAL A 133 -7.40 -0.52 21.78
C VAL A 133 -6.99 -1.47 20.67
N ARG A 134 -5.87 -1.17 20.01
CA ARG A 134 -5.27 -2.00 18.96
C ARG A 134 -4.86 -3.37 19.52
N LYS A 135 -5.07 -4.42 18.72
CA LYS A 135 -4.47 -5.75 18.98
C LYS A 135 -3.04 -5.74 18.44
N ASN A 136 -2.07 -5.70 19.34
CA ASN A 136 -0.64 -5.57 19.00
C ASN A 136 0.22 -6.77 19.45
N THR A 137 -0.41 -7.91 19.73
CA THR A 137 0.32 -9.16 20.04
C THR A 137 1.05 -9.67 18.81
N VAL A 138 2.09 -10.49 18.99
CA VAL A 138 2.88 -11.09 17.88
C VAL A 138 2.01 -11.68 16.77
N GLY A 139 0.98 -12.48 17.12
CA GLY A 139 0.10 -13.10 16.11
C GLY A 139 -0.95 -12.18 15.47
N ASN A 140 -1.05 -10.92 15.87
CA ASN A 140 -1.96 -9.93 15.29
C ASN A 140 -1.21 -8.78 14.59
N ASN A 141 0.12 -8.73 14.71
CA ASN A 141 0.93 -7.77 13.98
C ASN A 141 1.34 -8.39 12.65
N LEU A 142 1.43 -7.53 11.64
CA LEU A 142 2.02 -7.90 10.37
C LEU A 142 3.49 -8.26 10.57
N GLY A 143 3.94 -9.30 9.88
CA GLY A 143 5.31 -9.78 9.96
C GLY A 143 6.32 -8.76 9.45
N ARG A 144 7.60 -8.99 9.73
CA ARG A 144 8.68 -8.20 9.12
C ARG A 144 8.78 -8.52 7.63
N ALA A 145 9.19 -7.55 6.84
CA ALA A 145 9.58 -7.78 5.46
C ALA A 145 10.69 -8.85 5.36
N ASN A 146 10.77 -9.51 4.20
CA ASN A 146 11.77 -10.54 3.94
C ASN A 146 13.21 -9.97 4.01
N LYS A 147 14.22 -10.86 4.01
CA LYS A 147 15.63 -10.45 4.16
C LYS A 147 16.09 -9.53 3.04
N ASP A 148 15.65 -9.77 1.81
CA ASP A 148 16.08 -9.03 0.63
C ASP A 148 15.57 -7.58 0.67
N ILE A 149 14.29 -7.39 0.98
CA ILE A 149 13.68 -6.07 1.19
C ILE A 149 14.36 -5.35 2.35
N ARG A 150 14.61 -6.06 3.48
CA ARG A 150 15.29 -5.44 4.63
C ARG A 150 16.73 -5.04 4.31
N GLY A 151 17.44 -5.79 3.48
CA GLY A 151 18.77 -5.43 2.99
C GLY A 151 18.73 -4.15 2.15
N LEU A 152 17.76 -4.05 1.23
CA LEU A 152 17.55 -2.85 0.41
C LEU A 152 17.24 -1.63 1.28
N LEU A 153 16.29 -1.75 2.22
CA LEU A 153 15.92 -0.65 3.11
C LEU A 153 17.07 -0.24 4.05
N ALA A 154 17.90 -1.19 4.49
CA ALA A 154 19.09 -0.87 5.27
C ALA A 154 20.10 -0.04 4.46
N MET A 155 20.26 -0.33 3.15
CA MET A 155 21.08 0.49 2.26
C MET A 155 20.53 1.92 2.14
N PHE A 156 19.21 2.09 2.02
CA PHE A 156 18.59 3.42 1.99
C PHE A 156 18.67 4.18 3.30
N LYS A 157 19.01 3.52 4.42
CA LYS A 157 19.29 4.20 5.70
C LYS A 157 20.73 4.72 5.83
N THR A 158 21.59 4.44 4.84
CA THR A 158 22.94 5.02 4.78
C THR A 158 22.91 6.35 4.03
N ASP A 159 23.78 7.29 4.38
CA ASP A 159 23.87 8.60 3.71
C ASP A 159 24.02 8.44 2.19
N LEU A 160 24.99 7.63 1.75
CA LEU A 160 25.24 7.39 0.32
C LEU A 160 24.03 6.75 -0.38
N GLY A 161 23.35 5.81 0.26
CA GLY A 161 22.19 5.13 -0.32
C GLY A 161 20.99 6.08 -0.44
N MET A 162 20.76 6.90 0.58
CA MET A 162 19.68 7.89 0.58
C MET A 162 19.94 8.99 -0.44
N ASP A 163 21.14 9.58 -0.45
CA ASP A 163 21.53 10.63 -1.41
C ASP A 163 21.29 10.17 -2.85
N ARG A 164 21.77 8.96 -3.19
CA ARG A 164 21.56 8.38 -4.53
C ARG A 164 20.09 8.16 -4.85
N LEU A 165 19.29 7.71 -3.88
CA LEU A 165 17.88 7.46 -4.08
C LEU A 165 17.11 8.78 -4.30
N GLU A 166 17.38 9.81 -3.50
CA GLU A 166 16.76 11.12 -3.62
C GLU A 166 17.15 11.84 -4.92
N GLU A 167 18.45 11.84 -5.27
CA GLU A 167 18.96 12.42 -6.52
C GLU A 167 18.34 11.75 -7.73
N ARG A 168 18.29 10.40 -7.73
CA ARG A 168 17.71 9.66 -8.85
C ARG A 168 16.20 9.86 -8.94
N THR A 169 15.50 9.91 -7.80
CA THR A 169 14.08 10.24 -7.73
C THR A 169 13.81 11.62 -8.34
N ALA A 170 14.61 12.64 -8.01
CA ALA A 170 14.47 13.97 -8.56
C ALA A 170 14.71 14.02 -10.08
N SER A 171 15.66 13.21 -10.59
CA SER A 171 15.87 13.06 -12.04
C SER A 171 14.65 12.47 -12.73
N ILE A 172 14.14 11.34 -12.22
CA ILE A 172 12.99 10.65 -12.81
C ILE A 172 11.73 11.52 -12.74
N LEU A 173 11.55 12.30 -11.67
CA LEU A 173 10.42 13.23 -11.55
C LEU A 173 10.42 14.26 -12.69
N ARG A 174 11.58 14.82 -13.03
CA ARG A 174 11.71 15.76 -14.16
C ARG A 174 11.41 15.07 -15.49
N GLU A 175 11.89 13.83 -15.68
CA GLU A 175 11.59 13.04 -16.87
C GLU A 175 10.08 12.75 -16.99
N LEU A 176 9.44 12.39 -15.88
CA LEU A 176 7.99 12.16 -15.79
C LEU A 176 7.22 13.42 -16.15
N GLN A 177 7.57 14.57 -15.57
CA GLN A 177 6.94 15.86 -15.86
C GLN A 177 7.11 16.25 -17.33
N ALA A 178 8.29 16.04 -17.91
CA ALA A 178 8.53 16.28 -19.34
C ALA A 178 7.66 15.36 -20.22
N LYS A 179 7.58 14.06 -19.91
CA LYS A 179 6.69 13.11 -20.62
C LYS A 179 5.22 13.50 -20.48
N ALA A 180 4.81 13.97 -19.31
CA ALA A 180 3.44 14.41 -19.02
C ALA A 180 3.06 15.65 -19.84
N ALA A 181 3.96 16.63 -19.93
CA ALA A 181 3.74 17.87 -20.69
C ALA A 181 3.49 17.61 -22.18
N LEU A 182 4.08 16.56 -22.75
CA LEU A 182 3.86 16.15 -24.15
C LEU A 182 2.49 15.48 -24.39
N LYS A 183 1.80 15.01 -23.34
CA LYS A 183 0.53 14.31 -23.46
C LYS A 183 -0.64 15.28 -23.26
N ARG A 184 -1.42 15.52 -24.34
CA ARG A 184 -2.59 16.44 -24.35
C ARG A 184 -3.55 16.31 -23.17
N ARG A 185 -3.81 15.08 -22.68
CA ARG A 185 -4.75 14.83 -21.57
C ARG A 185 -4.15 15.03 -20.18
N ILE A 186 -2.84 15.14 -20.06
CA ILE A 186 -2.12 15.25 -18.79
C ILE A 186 -1.59 16.67 -18.61
N GLY A 187 -0.76 17.15 -19.56
CA GLY A 187 -0.16 18.48 -19.51
C GLY A 187 0.59 18.73 -18.20
N ASN A 188 0.28 19.82 -17.52
CA ASN A 188 0.98 20.32 -16.33
C ASN A 188 0.48 19.71 -15.01
N ARG A 189 -0.28 18.60 -15.06
CA ARG A 189 -0.92 18.00 -13.89
C ARG A 189 0.08 17.63 -12.77
N TYR A 190 1.29 17.23 -13.12
CA TYR A 190 2.32 16.80 -12.18
C TYR A 190 3.33 17.90 -11.81
N ASN A 191 3.01 19.16 -12.10
CA ASN A 191 3.88 20.28 -11.72
C ASN A 191 3.90 20.48 -10.21
N TYR A 192 5.03 20.94 -9.69
CA TYR A 192 5.19 21.29 -8.28
C TYR A 192 4.20 22.41 -7.89
N PRO A 193 3.33 22.21 -6.88
CA PRO A 193 2.33 23.22 -6.48
C PRO A 193 2.92 24.51 -5.90
N GLY A 194 4.16 24.49 -5.42
CA GLY A 194 4.83 25.64 -4.80
C GLY A 194 4.80 25.61 -3.28
N THR A 195 5.76 26.26 -2.64
CA THR A 195 5.91 26.27 -1.17
C THR A 195 4.77 26.94 -0.43
N ASP A 196 4.03 27.83 -1.09
CA ASP A 196 2.89 28.55 -0.49
C ASP A 196 1.65 27.66 -0.41
N GLN A 197 1.65 26.56 -1.17
CA GLN A 197 0.64 25.52 -1.10
C GLN A 197 0.98 24.45 -0.04
N ASP A 198 2.15 24.49 0.59
CA ASP A 198 2.51 23.59 1.68
C ASP A 198 2.17 24.24 3.03
N THR A 199 0.92 24.04 3.46
CA THR A 199 0.39 24.64 4.70
C THR A 199 0.11 23.57 5.74
N LEU A 200 0.56 23.81 6.97
CA LEU A 200 0.31 22.97 8.13
C LEU A 200 -0.23 23.84 9.25
N PHE A 201 -1.41 23.51 9.73
CA PHE A 201 -2.00 24.14 10.91
C PHE A 201 -1.66 23.35 12.17
N GLU A 202 -1.77 24.01 13.32
CA GLU A 202 -1.66 23.35 14.62
C GLU A 202 -2.62 22.15 14.72
N PRO A 203 -2.22 21.01 15.31
CA PRO A 203 -3.02 19.79 15.31
C PRO A 203 -4.41 19.93 15.94
N ALA A 204 -4.54 20.84 16.91
CA ALA A 204 -5.78 21.13 17.63
C ALA A 204 -6.63 22.19 16.94
N TYR A 205 -6.11 22.87 15.93
CA TYR A 205 -6.84 23.93 15.22
C TYR A 205 -7.97 23.37 14.38
N HIS A 206 -9.23 23.69 14.71
CA HIS A 206 -10.39 23.09 14.07
C HIS A 206 -10.72 23.71 12.71
N HIS A 207 -10.95 22.88 11.69
CA HIS A 207 -11.35 23.32 10.35
C HIS A 207 -12.85 23.66 10.28
N LYS A 208 -13.24 24.88 10.67
CA LYS A 208 -14.64 25.34 10.76
C LYS A 208 -14.87 26.76 10.23
N HIS A 209 -16.13 27.13 9.99
CA HIS A 209 -16.51 28.50 9.65
C HIS A 209 -16.14 29.47 10.78
N ARG A 210 -15.67 30.66 10.43
CA ARG A 210 -15.23 31.69 11.40
C ARG A 210 -16.25 32.80 11.62
N THR A 211 -17.06 33.13 10.62
CA THR A 211 -17.88 34.37 10.63
C THR A 211 -19.32 34.18 10.17
N SER A 212 -19.82 32.94 10.08
CA SER A 212 -21.19 32.68 9.63
C SER A 212 -22.20 32.72 10.78
N ALA A 213 -23.01 33.77 10.87
CA ALA A 213 -24.09 33.89 11.86
C ALA A 213 -25.20 32.83 11.70
N ALA A 214 -25.25 32.14 10.55
CA ALA A 214 -26.22 31.10 10.24
C ALA A 214 -25.70 29.66 10.46
N CYS A 215 -24.41 29.47 10.79
CA CYS A 215 -23.85 28.15 11.08
C CYS A 215 -23.81 27.89 12.59
N SER A 216 -24.38 26.77 13.04
CA SER A 216 -24.26 26.30 14.42
C SER A 216 -22.80 26.05 14.85
N CYS A 217 -21.91 25.79 13.90
CA CYS A 217 -20.47 25.66 14.13
C CYS A 217 -19.78 26.97 14.57
N CYS A 218 -20.44 28.12 14.38
CA CYS A 218 -19.95 29.46 14.74
C CYS A 218 -20.49 29.95 16.10
N GLU A 219 -21.41 29.22 16.74
CA GLU A 219 -22.04 29.65 18.00
C GLU A 219 -21.05 29.70 19.18
N HIS A 220 -19.93 28.99 19.07
CA HIS A 220 -18.84 29.04 20.04
C HIS A 220 -17.71 29.94 19.54
N VAL A 221 -17.51 31.06 20.25
CA VAL A 221 -16.36 31.96 20.08
C VAL A 221 -15.07 31.17 20.39
N GLY A 222 -14.12 31.19 19.47
CA GLY A 222 -12.87 30.44 19.57
C GLY A 222 -12.94 29.04 18.94
N ASP A 223 -11.98 28.18 19.26
CA ASP A 223 -11.78 26.91 18.55
C ASP A 223 -12.55 25.71 19.15
N SER A 224 -13.41 25.95 20.15
CA SER A 224 -14.13 24.90 20.90
C SER A 224 -15.34 24.29 20.18
N GLY A 225 -15.78 24.88 19.06
CA GLY A 225 -16.94 24.39 18.30
C GLY A 225 -16.61 23.25 17.34
N SER A 226 -17.51 22.25 17.24
CA SER A 226 -17.39 21.18 16.24
C SER A 226 -17.62 21.72 14.82
N PRO A 227 -16.82 21.32 13.82
CA PRO A 227 -17.09 21.68 12.43
C PRO A 227 -18.41 21.04 11.95
N CYS A 228 -19.15 21.77 11.11
CA CYS A 228 -20.33 21.25 10.43
C CYS A 228 -19.94 20.48 9.16
N ASP A 229 -20.86 19.71 8.59
CA ASP A 229 -20.62 18.91 7.37
C ASP A 229 -20.15 19.74 6.17
N GLU A 230 -20.65 20.97 6.03
CA GLU A 230 -20.20 21.89 4.98
C GLU A 230 -18.74 22.31 5.21
N ALA A 231 -18.39 22.69 6.45
CA ALA A 231 -17.02 23.04 6.79
C ALA A 231 -16.05 21.87 6.57
N LEU A 232 -16.44 20.64 6.92
CA LEU A 232 -15.64 19.43 6.69
C LEU A 232 -15.34 19.13 5.22
N ARG A 233 -16.06 19.78 4.28
CA ARG A 233 -15.89 19.62 2.82
C ARG A 233 -15.33 20.87 2.14
N SER A 234 -15.30 22.01 2.82
CA SER A 234 -14.78 23.27 2.33
C SER A 234 -13.25 23.36 2.43
N SER A 235 -12.64 24.24 1.64
CA SER A 235 -11.19 24.50 1.73
C SER A 235 -10.87 25.53 2.82
N CYS A 236 -9.61 25.56 3.27
CA CYS A 236 -9.16 26.55 4.25
C CYS A 236 -9.35 27.99 3.75
N ALA A 237 -9.17 28.21 2.45
CA ALA A 237 -9.40 29.52 1.81
C ALA A 237 -10.87 29.96 1.88
N VAL A 238 -11.83 29.03 1.73
CA VAL A 238 -13.26 29.32 1.84
C VAL A 238 -13.67 29.59 3.28
N LEU A 239 -13.12 28.82 4.24
CA LEU A 239 -13.44 28.98 5.66
C LEU A 239 -12.73 30.16 6.32
N GLY A 240 -11.68 30.70 5.69
CA GLY A 240 -10.85 31.75 6.27
C GLY A 240 -10.04 31.24 7.46
N CYS A 241 -9.36 30.10 7.30
CA CYS A 241 -8.48 29.60 8.36
C CYS A 241 -7.35 30.61 8.63
N ALA A 242 -7.21 31.01 9.89
CA ALA A 242 -6.29 32.04 10.34
C ALA A 242 -4.82 31.60 10.26
N GLU A 243 -4.00 32.47 9.68
CA GLU A 243 -2.58 32.22 9.39
C GLU A 243 -1.70 32.18 10.65
N ASP A 244 -2.17 32.75 11.77
CA ASP A 244 -1.48 32.72 13.06
C ASP A 244 -1.41 31.31 13.67
N HIS A 245 -2.25 30.39 13.22
CA HIS A 245 -2.21 28.96 13.58
C HIS A 245 -1.35 28.12 12.63
N LEU A 246 -0.62 28.73 11.69
CA LEU A 246 0.33 28.01 10.83
C LEU A 246 1.58 27.63 11.61
N VAL A 247 2.01 26.37 11.45
CA VAL A 247 3.21 25.85 12.09
C VAL A 247 4.44 26.27 11.27
N ALA A 248 5.38 26.97 11.92
CA ALA A 248 6.65 27.33 11.31
C ALA A 248 7.54 26.10 11.08
N ARG A 249 8.18 26.03 9.90
CA ARG A 249 8.85 24.82 9.42
C ARG A 249 10.17 25.11 8.71
N ARG A 250 11.28 24.64 9.31
CA ARG A 250 12.65 25.05 8.94
C ARG A 250 13.06 24.56 7.55
N ARG A 251 12.69 23.32 7.18
CA ARG A 251 13.00 22.76 5.86
C ARG A 251 12.13 23.41 4.79
N LEU A 252 10.86 23.72 5.10
CA LEU A 252 9.99 24.50 4.22
C LEU A 252 10.55 25.90 3.93
N GLU A 253 11.07 26.61 4.94
CA GLU A 253 11.78 27.90 4.73
C GLU A 253 13.00 27.76 3.82
N GLY A 254 13.73 26.65 3.93
CA GLY A 254 14.80 26.29 2.99
C GLY A 254 14.29 26.17 1.56
N LYS A 255 13.16 25.48 1.35
CA LYS A 255 12.52 25.39 0.03
C LYS A 255 12.02 26.75 -0.47
N ARG A 256 11.51 27.64 0.40
CA ARG A 256 11.09 29.00 0.00
C ARG A 256 12.26 29.80 -0.58
N ARG A 257 13.45 29.70 0.04
CA ARG A 257 14.68 30.33 -0.50
C ARG A 257 15.07 29.75 -1.87
N LEU A 258 14.97 28.43 -2.04
CA LEU A 258 15.20 27.79 -3.35
C LEU A 258 14.18 28.25 -4.41
N GLN A 259 12.91 28.41 -4.04
CA GLN A 259 11.86 28.90 -4.92
C GLN A 259 12.13 30.34 -5.37
N GLN A 260 12.50 31.23 -4.44
CA GLN A 260 12.88 32.61 -4.75
C GLN A 260 14.13 32.67 -5.67
N GLY A 261 15.03 31.71 -5.53
CA GLY A 261 16.19 31.54 -6.41
C GLY A 261 15.91 30.82 -7.73
N ASN A 262 14.66 30.47 -8.05
CA ASN A 262 14.27 29.68 -9.23
C ASN A 262 15.05 28.35 -9.38
N SER A 263 15.45 27.74 -8.26
CA SER A 263 16.22 26.50 -8.28
C SER A 263 15.32 25.30 -8.54
N ALA A 264 15.71 24.45 -9.50
CA ALA A 264 15.03 23.18 -9.77
C ALA A 264 15.06 22.21 -8.58
N ALA A 265 15.93 22.43 -7.59
CA ALA A 265 15.99 21.65 -6.35
C ALA A 265 14.79 21.88 -5.42
N VAL A 266 13.99 22.94 -5.61
CA VAL A 266 12.81 23.22 -4.77
C VAL A 266 11.83 22.03 -4.71
N GLN A 267 11.67 21.34 -5.82
CA GLN A 267 10.75 20.21 -5.96
C GLN A 267 11.39 18.85 -5.67
N GLN A 268 12.67 18.81 -5.26
CA GLN A 268 13.31 17.56 -4.84
C GLN A 268 12.59 17.02 -3.60
N PRO A 269 12.01 15.81 -3.65
CA PRO A 269 11.40 15.20 -2.49
C PRO A 269 12.49 14.66 -1.56
N ALA A 270 12.30 14.78 -0.25
CA ALA A 270 13.02 13.91 0.68
C ALA A 270 12.35 12.54 0.73
N ILE A 271 13.11 11.52 1.10
CA ILE A 271 12.62 10.16 1.26
C ILE A 271 12.78 9.73 2.72
N HIS A 272 11.67 9.27 3.31
CA HIS A 272 11.61 8.85 4.70
C HIS A 272 11.35 7.35 4.77
N VAL A 273 12.18 6.61 5.50
CA VAL A 273 12.00 5.17 5.72
C VAL A 273 11.50 4.95 7.14
N GLY A 274 10.27 4.43 7.30
CA GLY A 274 9.70 4.25 8.63
C GLY A 274 8.40 3.43 8.65
N ALA A 275 7.75 3.39 9.82
CA ALA A 275 6.50 2.65 9.98
C ALA A 275 5.31 3.40 9.36
N VAL A 276 4.43 2.68 8.67
CA VAL A 276 3.25 3.24 8.01
C VAL A 276 1.99 2.67 8.66
N ALA A 277 1.08 3.54 9.09
CA ALA A 277 -0.24 3.15 9.57
C ALA A 277 -1.18 2.85 8.40
N SER A 278 -1.74 1.65 8.39
CA SER A 278 -2.71 1.19 7.39
C SER A 278 -4.07 0.93 8.02
N GLY A 279 -5.14 1.43 7.40
CA GLY A 279 -6.51 1.23 7.89
C GLY A 279 -7.57 1.78 6.93
N ASP A 280 -8.84 1.38 7.08
CA ASP A 280 -9.91 1.77 6.13
C ASP A 280 -10.48 3.18 6.42
N MET A 281 -9.96 3.85 7.45
CA MET A 281 -10.34 5.22 7.79
C MET A 281 -9.36 6.23 7.20
N VAL A 282 -9.88 7.26 6.55
CA VAL A 282 -9.09 8.45 6.20
C VAL A 282 -8.86 9.25 7.47
N MET A 283 -7.60 9.35 7.92
CA MET A 283 -7.24 10.18 9.07
C MET A 283 -7.45 11.66 8.74
N LYS A 284 -8.38 12.31 9.46
CA LYS A 284 -8.78 13.71 9.29
C LYS A 284 -8.69 14.51 10.60
N SER A 285 -7.89 14.07 11.56
CA SER A 285 -7.78 14.73 12.86
C SER A 285 -6.31 14.77 13.27
N GLY A 286 -5.74 15.99 13.34
CA GLY A 286 -4.35 16.18 13.69
C GLY A 286 -4.01 15.64 15.09
N VAL A 287 -4.88 15.90 16.06
CA VAL A 287 -4.73 15.35 17.43
C VAL A 287 -4.70 13.81 17.45
N HIS A 288 -5.60 13.14 16.71
CA HIS A 288 -5.62 11.68 16.68
C HIS A 288 -4.44 11.10 15.89
N ARG A 289 -4.06 11.75 14.78
CA ARG A 289 -2.84 11.44 14.02
C ARG A 289 -1.63 11.46 14.94
N ASP A 290 -1.41 12.55 15.69
CA ASP A 290 -0.24 12.69 16.55
C ASP A 290 -0.24 11.69 17.71
N ARG A 291 -1.43 11.41 18.28
CA ARG A 291 -1.58 10.36 19.30
C ARG A 291 -1.20 8.98 18.77
N ILE A 292 -1.65 8.62 17.57
CA ILE A 292 -1.34 7.32 16.96
C ILE A 292 0.14 7.27 16.55
N ALA A 293 0.66 8.35 15.95
CA ALA A 293 2.07 8.47 15.59
C ALA A 293 2.99 8.29 16.80
N GLY A 294 2.73 9.00 17.90
CA GLY A 294 3.53 8.87 19.13
C GLY A 294 3.40 7.50 19.80
N LYS A 295 2.25 6.84 19.68
CA LYS A 295 2.02 5.52 20.29
C LYS A 295 2.61 4.37 19.47
N GLU A 296 2.47 4.41 18.15
CA GLU A 296 2.81 3.30 17.26
C GLU A 296 4.10 3.55 16.46
N GLY A 297 4.72 4.74 16.59
CA GLY A 297 5.94 5.12 15.88
C GLY A 297 5.75 5.30 14.37
N VAL A 298 4.53 5.56 13.91
CA VAL A 298 4.20 5.68 12.48
C VAL A 298 4.48 7.08 11.95
N ILE A 299 4.90 7.18 10.69
CA ILE A 299 5.23 8.43 10.01
C ILE A 299 4.28 8.80 8.86
N ALA A 300 3.37 7.90 8.50
CA ALA A 300 2.36 8.12 7.48
C ALA A 300 1.10 7.27 7.70
N PHE A 301 0.00 7.69 7.08
CA PHE A 301 -1.30 7.03 7.08
C PHE A 301 -1.77 6.75 5.66
N GLU A 302 -2.07 5.49 5.36
CA GLU A 302 -2.62 5.02 4.07
C GLU A 302 -3.67 3.91 4.29
N MET A 303 -4.27 3.37 3.22
CA MET A 303 -5.49 2.56 3.32
C MET A 303 -5.40 1.14 2.77
N GLU A 304 -4.29 0.73 2.15
CA GLU A 304 -4.21 -0.53 1.40
C GLU A 304 -3.13 -1.48 1.91
N GLY A 305 -2.03 -0.95 2.45
CA GLY A 305 -0.78 -1.66 2.74
C GLY A 305 -0.96 -2.94 3.55
N ALA A 306 -1.76 -2.90 4.62
CA ALA A 306 -1.98 -4.07 5.46
C ALA A 306 -2.68 -5.24 4.72
N GLY A 307 -3.44 -4.96 3.66
CA GLY A 307 -4.03 -6.00 2.82
C GLY A 307 -3.01 -6.66 1.87
N VAL A 308 -2.08 -5.89 1.33
CA VAL A 308 -1.05 -6.41 0.41
C VAL A 308 0.06 -7.16 1.16
N TRP A 309 0.39 -6.70 2.36
CA TRP A 309 1.56 -7.15 3.14
C TRP A 309 1.59 -8.65 3.45
N ASP A 310 0.43 -9.26 3.66
CA ASP A 310 0.32 -10.70 3.94
C ASP A 310 0.25 -11.56 2.67
N GLU A 311 0.09 -10.96 1.49
CA GLU A 311 -0.11 -11.70 0.24
C GLU A 311 1.16 -11.85 -0.59
N VAL A 312 1.94 -10.78 -0.74
CA VAL A 312 3.17 -10.76 -1.54
C VAL A 312 4.21 -9.93 -0.79
N PRO A 313 5.51 -10.32 -0.78
CA PRO A 313 6.55 -9.46 -0.20
C PRO A 313 6.48 -8.07 -0.82
N CYS A 314 6.28 -7.03 -0.01
CA CYS A 314 5.98 -5.71 -0.54
C CYS A 314 6.68 -4.57 0.18
N ILE A 315 6.76 -3.44 -0.53
CA ILE A 315 7.16 -2.14 0.00
C ILE A 315 6.05 -1.15 -0.35
N VAL A 316 5.56 -0.42 0.64
CA VAL A 316 4.64 0.69 0.46
C VAL A 316 5.45 1.93 0.13
N VAL A 317 5.16 2.56 -1.02
CA VAL A 317 5.85 3.75 -1.54
C VAL A 317 4.81 4.85 -1.72
N LYS A 318 4.79 5.83 -0.82
CA LYS A 318 3.69 6.80 -0.78
C LYS A 318 4.20 8.23 -0.80
N GLY A 319 3.71 9.03 -1.74
CA GLY A 319 3.93 10.47 -1.75
C GLY A 319 3.00 11.15 -0.75
N VAL A 320 3.50 12.11 0.01
CA VAL A 320 2.71 12.83 1.01
C VAL A 320 1.86 13.90 0.32
N CYS A 321 0.53 13.75 0.33
CA CYS A 321 -0.39 14.71 -0.31
C CYS A 321 -1.20 15.56 0.67
N ASP A 322 -1.21 15.18 1.95
CA ASP A 322 -1.82 15.94 3.03
C ASP A 322 -1.14 15.57 4.37
N TYR A 323 -1.52 16.24 5.46
CA TYR A 323 -0.97 16.00 6.80
C TYR A 323 -1.82 15.13 7.70
N ALA A 324 -2.69 14.28 7.14
CA ALA A 324 -3.59 13.42 7.90
C ALA A 324 -4.44 14.20 8.93
N ASP A 325 -4.89 15.40 8.59
CA ASP A 325 -5.75 16.25 9.41
C ASP A 325 -7.00 16.73 8.63
N SER A 326 -7.72 17.68 9.20
CA SER A 326 -8.93 18.25 8.61
C SER A 326 -8.66 19.34 7.57
N HIS A 327 -7.44 19.87 7.49
CA HIS A 327 -7.06 21.00 6.62
C HIS A 327 -6.60 20.54 5.24
N LYS A 328 -7.09 19.39 4.78
CA LYS A 328 -6.65 18.75 3.54
C LYS A 328 -7.01 19.59 2.32
N HIS A 329 -6.10 19.61 1.37
CA HIS A 329 -6.35 20.15 0.04
C HIS A 329 -5.84 19.20 -1.03
N LYS A 330 -6.55 19.13 -2.17
CA LYS A 330 -6.26 18.14 -3.23
C LYS A 330 -5.10 18.54 -4.16
N GLY A 331 -4.56 19.75 -3.99
CA GLY A 331 -3.57 20.32 -4.91
C GLY A 331 -2.27 19.53 -5.03
N TRP A 332 -1.92 18.74 -4.01
CA TRP A 332 -0.70 17.93 -4.01
C TRP A 332 -0.88 16.51 -4.51
N GLN A 333 -2.09 16.01 -4.70
CA GLN A 333 -2.29 14.58 -4.99
C GLN A 333 -1.58 14.14 -6.26
N ASP A 334 -1.67 14.92 -7.33
CA ASP A 334 -0.99 14.60 -8.57
C ASP A 334 0.54 14.65 -8.41
N PHE A 335 1.09 15.75 -7.87
CA PHE A 335 2.53 15.87 -7.63
C PHE A 335 3.08 14.78 -6.70
N ALA A 336 2.37 14.47 -5.61
CA ALA A 336 2.73 13.40 -4.67
C ALA A 336 2.69 12.01 -5.34
N ALA A 337 1.71 11.75 -6.21
CA ALA A 337 1.68 10.52 -6.99
C ALA A 337 2.88 10.41 -7.94
N ALA A 338 3.30 11.52 -8.55
CA ALA A 338 4.48 11.56 -9.42
C ALA A 338 5.78 11.36 -8.63
N THR A 339 5.93 11.94 -7.43
CA THR A 339 7.11 11.72 -6.59
C THR A 339 7.18 10.27 -6.11
N ALA A 340 6.05 9.68 -5.71
CA ALA A 340 5.97 8.26 -5.34
C ALA A 340 6.34 7.33 -6.50
N ALA A 341 5.81 7.57 -7.70
CA ALA A 341 6.13 6.81 -8.91
C ALA A 341 7.62 6.91 -9.28
N SER A 342 8.20 8.11 -9.13
CA SER A 342 9.60 8.36 -9.41
C SER A 342 10.51 7.64 -8.42
N ALA A 343 10.17 7.66 -7.13
CA ALA A 343 10.88 6.93 -6.09
C ALA A 343 10.76 5.42 -6.26
N ALA A 344 9.59 4.91 -6.68
CA ALA A 344 9.41 3.50 -6.99
C ALA A 344 10.36 3.05 -8.11
N LYS A 345 10.49 3.82 -9.19
CA LYS A 345 11.46 3.54 -10.26
C LYS A 345 12.91 3.62 -9.76
N ALA A 346 13.28 4.69 -9.04
CA ALA A 346 14.62 4.86 -8.50
C ALA A 346 15.02 3.70 -7.58
N MET A 347 14.08 3.20 -6.78
CA MET A 347 14.27 2.04 -5.93
C MET A 347 14.45 0.74 -6.74
N LEU A 348 13.63 0.51 -7.78
CA LEU A 348 13.76 -0.67 -8.63
C LEU A 348 15.11 -0.73 -9.37
N GLU A 349 15.66 0.41 -9.78
CA GLU A 349 17.00 0.47 -10.39
C GLU A 349 18.10 -0.01 -9.42
N GLN A 350 17.91 0.19 -8.11
CA GLN A 350 18.83 -0.25 -7.06
C GLN A 350 18.50 -1.65 -6.50
N TYR A 351 17.30 -2.18 -6.76
CA TYR A 351 16.93 -3.52 -6.32
C TYR A 351 17.75 -4.58 -7.07
N ILE A 352 18.36 -5.52 -6.35
CA ILE A 352 19.26 -6.51 -6.92
C ILE A 352 18.46 -7.68 -7.49
N GLN A 353 18.77 -8.07 -8.71
CA GLN A 353 18.20 -9.27 -9.32
C GLN A 353 19.04 -10.48 -8.91
N SER A 354 18.40 -11.48 -8.33
CA SER A 354 19.02 -12.77 -8.05
C SER A 354 19.31 -13.51 -9.37
N ASP A 355 20.33 -14.36 -9.39
CA ASP A 355 20.58 -15.25 -10.52
C ASP A 355 19.31 -16.04 -10.88
N LYS A 356 19.00 -16.07 -12.18
CA LYS A 356 17.92 -16.92 -12.69
C LYS A 356 18.43 -18.36 -12.72
N ILE A 357 17.64 -19.30 -12.18
CA ILE A 357 17.92 -20.72 -12.37
C ILE A 357 17.90 -20.96 -13.89
N PRO A 358 18.96 -21.52 -14.51
CA PRO A 358 18.94 -21.81 -15.94
C PRO A 358 17.72 -22.68 -16.24
N GLN A 359 16.77 -22.17 -17.02
CA GLN A 359 15.70 -23.01 -17.53
C GLN A 359 16.39 -24.07 -18.40
N ALA A 360 16.26 -25.34 -18.01
CA ALA A 360 16.73 -26.44 -18.83
C ALA A 360 16.08 -26.28 -20.20
N THR A 361 16.90 -26.01 -21.22
CA THR A 361 16.46 -26.01 -22.61
C THR A 361 15.74 -27.33 -22.84
N ARG A 362 14.41 -27.29 -22.98
CA ARG A 362 13.68 -28.40 -23.58
C ARG A 362 14.16 -28.46 -25.01
N SER A 363 15.22 -29.23 -25.25
CA SER A 363 15.58 -29.68 -26.58
C SER A 363 14.36 -30.42 -27.12
N GLU A 364 13.74 -29.88 -28.14
CA GLU A 364 12.83 -30.62 -29.00
C GLU A 364 13.62 -31.78 -29.62
N SER A 365 13.54 -32.93 -29.00
CA SER A 365 13.79 -34.21 -29.66
C SER A 365 12.43 -34.88 -29.88
N GLU A 366 11.65 -34.37 -30.83
CA GLU A 366 10.69 -35.23 -31.51
C GLU A 366 11.50 -36.17 -32.41
N SER A 367 11.95 -37.28 -31.82
CA SER A 367 12.42 -38.42 -32.60
C SER A 367 11.21 -39.08 -33.24
N THR A 368 11.13 -38.93 -34.55
CA THR A 368 10.26 -39.64 -35.49
C THR A 368 10.32 -41.15 -35.23
N ILE A 369 9.31 -41.73 -34.59
CA ILE A 369 9.09 -43.18 -34.63
C ILE A 369 8.23 -43.48 -35.84
N SER A 370 8.90 -43.75 -36.96
CA SER A 370 8.34 -44.45 -38.10
C SER A 370 8.31 -45.94 -37.78
N THR A 371 7.11 -46.51 -37.65
CA THR A 371 6.91 -47.96 -37.76
C THR A 371 5.67 -48.24 -38.59
N SER A 372 5.89 -48.44 -39.88
CA SER A 372 5.05 -49.31 -40.72
C SER A 372 5.65 -50.71 -40.65
N THR A 373 4.83 -51.75 -40.42
CA THR A 373 4.80 -53.04 -41.17
C THR A 373 3.84 -54.03 -40.47
N THR A 374 2.66 -54.18 -41.09
CA THR A 374 2.00 -55.42 -41.53
C THR A 374 1.40 -56.45 -40.54
N LEU A 375 0.12 -56.71 -40.82
CA LEU A 375 -0.78 -57.78 -40.38
C LEU A 375 -0.23 -59.20 -40.57
N LEU A 376 -0.54 -60.10 -39.62
CA LEU A 376 -0.73 -61.54 -39.84
C LEU A 376 -1.62 -62.14 -38.73
N THR A 377 -2.19 -63.30 -39.01
CA THR A 377 -3.55 -63.77 -38.67
C THR A 377 -3.67 -64.79 -37.51
N ARG A 378 -4.76 -64.65 -36.73
CA ARG A 378 -5.78 -65.65 -36.27
C ARG A 378 -5.37 -67.07 -35.77
N ARG A 379 -5.65 -67.37 -34.47
CA ARG A 379 -6.38 -68.56 -33.90
C ARG A 379 -6.17 -68.61 -32.36
N GLN A 380 -7.18 -68.43 -31.50
CA GLN A 380 -8.28 -69.32 -31.06
C GLN A 380 -7.91 -70.34 -29.96
N GLN A 381 -8.40 -70.11 -28.73
CA GLN A 381 -8.85 -71.09 -27.71
C GLN A 381 -9.61 -70.29 -26.62
N ARG A 382 -10.95 -70.24 -26.61
CA ARG A 382 -11.94 -71.11 -25.93
C ARG A 382 -11.78 -71.22 -24.40
N GLY A 383 -12.81 -70.78 -23.67
CA GLY A 383 -13.06 -71.12 -22.26
C GLY A 383 -14.07 -70.19 -21.56
N MET A 384 -15.37 -70.49 -21.70
CA MET A 384 -16.49 -69.87 -20.97
C MET A 384 -16.45 -70.20 -19.46
N ILE A 385 -17.01 -69.31 -18.61
CA ILE A 385 -18.17 -69.53 -17.71
C ILE A 385 -18.25 -68.38 -16.66
N LEU A 386 -19.42 -67.71 -16.60
CA LEU A 386 -19.97 -66.88 -15.51
C LEU A 386 -21.18 -67.68 -14.92
N PRO A 387 -21.91 -67.27 -13.87
CA PRO A 387 -21.62 -66.43 -12.69
C PRO A 387 -22.10 -67.08 -11.36
N THR A 388 -21.83 -66.47 -10.21
CA THR A 388 -22.80 -66.51 -9.09
C THR A 388 -22.69 -65.31 -8.15
N ARG A 389 -23.82 -65.04 -7.50
CA ARG A 389 -24.33 -63.79 -6.92
C ARG A 389 -24.43 -63.96 -5.39
N LEU A 390 -24.78 -62.88 -4.67
CA LEU A 390 -25.18 -62.74 -3.24
C LEU A 390 -24.00 -62.46 -2.27
N LYS A 391 -24.12 -61.61 -1.22
CA LYS A 391 -25.27 -60.99 -0.54
C LYS A 391 -24.77 -59.81 0.34
N LEU A 392 -25.59 -58.77 0.46
CA LEU A 392 -25.57 -57.77 1.55
C LEU A 392 -25.97 -58.41 2.89
N PRO A 393 -25.68 -57.74 4.02
CA PRO A 393 -26.76 -57.46 4.97
C PRO A 393 -26.90 -55.99 5.37
N ASN A 394 -28.16 -55.57 5.48
CA ASN A 394 -28.67 -54.38 6.17
C ASN A 394 -28.61 -54.56 7.71
N THR A 395 -28.56 -53.43 8.43
CA THR A 395 -29.45 -53.06 9.58
C THR A 395 -29.03 -51.65 10.07
N LEU A 396 -29.81 -50.59 9.83
CA LEU A 396 -30.91 -50.04 10.66
C LEU A 396 -30.50 -49.61 12.08
N GLY A 397 -30.64 -48.31 12.42
CA GLY A 397 -30.65 -47.93 13.83
C GLY A 397 -30.52 -46.46 14.28
N ARG A 398 -31.48 -45.60 13.88
CA ARG A 398 -32.09 -44.50 14.69
C ARG A 398 -31.31 -43.22 15.11
N ARG A 399 -32.08 -42.13 14.93
CA ARG A 399 -31.99 -40.76 15.45
C ARG A 399 -31.95 -40.68 16.99
N ALA A 400 -31.36 -39.60 17.53
CA ALA A 400 -32.01 -38.74 18.54
C ALA A 400 -31.28 -37.38 18.68
N ALA A 401 -32.06 -36.30 18.58
CA ALA A 401 -31.74 -34.99 19.11
C ALA A 401 -32.13 -34.95 20.60
N ALA A 402 -31.41 -34.17 21.42
CA ALA A 402 -31.88 -33.78 22.74
C ALA A 402 -31.39 -32.37 23.10
N GLN A 403 -32.36 -31.47 23.25
CA GLN A 403 -32.27 -30.25 24.03
C GLN A 403 -32.20 -30.60 25.52
N GLY A 404 -31.52 -29.77 26.32
CA GLY A 404 -31.57 -29.82 27.78
C GLY A 404 -31.26 -28.45 28.39
N ARG A 405 -32.24 -27.88 29.10
CA ARG A 405 -32.22 -26.57 29.79
C ARG A 405 -31.60 -26.67 31.20
N HIS A 406 -31.11 -25.52 31.67
CA HIS A 406 -31.06 -24.96 33.03
C HIS A 406 -30.93 -25.84 34.30
N SER A 407 -29.93 -25.49 35.13
CA SER A 407 -30.06 -25.24 36.59
C SER A 407 -28.77 -24.59 37.12
N THR A 408 -28.81 -23.33 37.55
CA THR A 408 -28.69 -22.84 38.95
C THR A 408 -27.48 -23.33 39.74
N GLY A 409 -26.56 -22.41 40.07
CA GLY A 409 -25.46 -22.65 41.00
C GLY A 409 -24.78 -21.33 41.40
N ARG A 410 -25.39 -20.60 42.33
CA ARG A 410 -24.85 -19.44 43.03
C ARG A 410 -23.84 -19.94 44.07
N LEU A 411 -22.59 -19.50 44.02
CA LEU A 411 -21.67 -19.55 45.17
C LEU A 411 -20.90 -18.24 45.27
N GLN A 412 -21.03 -17.63 46.44
CA GLN A 412 -20.38 -16.40 46.88
C GLN A 412 -18.93 -16.67 47.27
N GLY A 413 -18.08 -15.68 47.01
CA GLY A 413 -17.12 -15.12 47.96
C GLY A 413 -15.95 -15.98 48.41
N THR A 414 -14.75 -15.58 47.99
CA THR A 414 -13.64 -15.32 48.93
C THR A 414 -12.67 -14.33 48.31
N THR A 415 -12.59 -13.18 48.98
CA THR A 415 -11.59 -12.12 48.90
C THR A 415 -10.20 -12.66 49.25
N TRP A 416 -9.18 -12.31 48.45
CA TRP A 416 -7.78 -12.32 48.89
C TRP A 416 -7.18 -10.94 48.61
N LEU A 417 -7.07 -10.16 49.68
CA LEU A 417 -6.23 -8.98 49.84
C LEU A 417 -4.79 -9.45 50.14
N GLN A 418 -3.81 -8.95 49.40
CA GLN A 418 -2.40 -8.84 49.80
C GLN A 418 -1.80 -7.72 48.94
N ASP A 419 -1.85 -6.47 49.43
CA ASP A 419 -0.76 -5.78 50.15
C ASP A 419 0.57 -5.78 49.37
N ARG A 420 0.79 -4.73 48.58
CA ARG A 420 2.13 -4.33 48.13
C ARG A 420 2.36 -2.88 48.50
N ARG A 421 3.05 -2.70 49.62
CA ARG A 421 3.68 -1.44 50.03
C ARG A 421 4.82 -1.10 49.07
N ARG A 422 4.84 0.16 48.65
CA ARG A 422 6.03 0.87 48.18
C ARG A 422 7.04 1.01 49.33
N PRO A 423 8.30 1.31 49.00
CA PRO A 423 8.94 2.43 49.67
C PRO A 423 9.40 3.49 48.65
N GLU A 424 9.11 4.74 49.00
CA GLU A 424 9.83 5.92 48.52
C GLU A 424 11.14 6.11 49.29
N VAL A 425 11.93 7.08 48.82
CA VAL A 425 13.16 7.68 49.35
C VAL A 425 14.42 6.96 48.87
N MET A 426 15.28 7.55 48.04
CA MET A 426 15.96 8.85 48.20
C MET A 426 16.35 9.48 46.85
#